data_AF-A0A0Q7ECL6-F1
#
_entry.id   AF-A0A0Q7ECL6-F1
#
_cell.length_a   1.000
_cell.length_b   1.000
_cell.length_c   1.000
_cell.angle_alpha   90.00
_cell.angle_beta   90.00
_cell.angle_gamma   90.00
#
_symmetry.space_group_name_H-M   'P 1'
#
loop_
_entity.id
_entity.type
_entity.pdbx_description
1 polymer ?
#
loop_
_entity_poly.entity_id
_entity_poly.type
_entity_poly.pdbx_seq_one_letter_code
_entity_poly.pdbx_strand_id
1 'polypeptide(L)'
;MHRLLTMKRLSVLFLCTFAVLMGGVFAYEALVTAPGDRCEAEGKWWDPSGRVCAQPIAIAEITKRPPGVSRKDASVAKLQELVEIEHGLAAAKAARDADAERQRVRLAAER
;
A
#
# COMPACT_ATOMS: atom_id res chain seq x y z
N MET A 1 64.71 9.16 15.54
CA MET A 1 63.99 9.99 16.54
C MET A 1 62.64 10.42 15.97
N HIS A 2 61.55 9.93 16.55
CA HIS A 2 60.18 10.15 16.03
C HIS A 2 59.79 11.63 16.15
N ARG A 3 59.98 12.40 15.06
CA ARG A 3 59.61 13.82 14.92
C ARG A 3 58.12 14.12 15.22
N LEU A 4 57.30 13.10 15.34
CA LEU A 4 55.86 13.18 15.60
C LEU A 4 55.51 13.20 17.11
N LEU A 5 56.42 12.80 18.01
CA LEU A 5 56.14 12.64 19.46
C LEU A 5 56.41 13.90 20.31
N THR A 6 56.45 15.09 19.70
CA THR A 6 56.48 16.33 20.50
C THR A 6 55.06 16.65 21.00
N MET A 7 54.90 17.08 22.25
CA MET A 7 53.58 17.31 22.87
C MET A 7 52.62 18.12 21.98
N LYS A 8 53.10 19.22 21.37
CA LYS A 8 52.28 20.04 20.46
C LYS A 8 51.77 19.26 19.25
N ARG A 9 52.63 18.46 18.60
CA ARG A 9 52.26 17.68 17.40
C ARG A 9 51.34 16.52 17.77
N LEU A 10 51.59 15.87 18.91
CA LEU A 10 50.74 14.80 19.40
C LEU A 10 49.32 15.29 19.71
N SER A 11 49.17 16.45 20.37
CA SER A 11 47.86 17.05 20.64
C SER A 11 47.11 17.41 19.37
N VAL A 12 47.80 17.97 18.35
CA VAL A 12 47.17 18.26 17.05
C VAL A 12 46.71 16.98 16.37
N LEU A 13 47.56 15.95 16.35
CA LEU A 13 47.24 14.66 15.74
C LEU A 13 46.01 14.03 16.43
N PHE A 14 45.99 14.05 17.76
CA PHE A 14 44.85 13.60 18.55
C PHE A 14 43.57 14.37 18.22
N LEU A 15 43.62 15.70 18.19
CA LEU A 15 42.46 16.54 17.88
C LEU A 15 41.93 16.26 16.47
N CYS A 16 42.82 16.14 15.48
CA CYS A 16 42.44 15.82 14.11
C CYS A 16 41.80 14.44 14.01
N THR A 17 42.39 13.41 14.63
CA THR A 17 41.80 12.07 14.65
C THR A 17 40.45 12.07 15.35
N PHE A 18 40.33 12.73 16.50
CA PHE A 18 39.08 12.86 17.22
C PHE A 18 37.99 13.54 16.37
N ALA A 19 38.33 14.64 15.70
CA ALA A 19 37.40 15.35 14.82
C ALA A 19 36.95 14.48 13.64
N VAL A 20 37.85 13.71 13.03
CA VAL A 20 37.49 12.76 11.95
C VAL A 20 36.57 11.67 12.46
N LEU A 21 36.85 11.09 13.63
CA LEU A 21 36.01 10.04 14.22
C LEU A 21 34.62 10.58 14.56
N MET A 22 34.52 11.75 15.19
CA MET A 22 33.24 12.41 15.46
C MET A 22 32.48 12.74 14.17
N GLY A 23 33.15 13.30 13.17
CA GLY A 23 32.55 13.56 11.86
C GLY A 23 32.02 12.28 11.20
N GLY A 24 32.75 11.17 11.33
CA GLY A 24 32.32 9.86 10.85
C GLY A 24 31.04 9.35 11.54
N VAL A 25 30.93 9.54 12.86
CA VAL A 25 29.72 9.17 13.62
C VAL A 25 28.52 9.97 13.14
N PHE A 26 28.64 11.30 13.03
CA PHE A 26 27.54 12.14 12.55
C PHE A 26 27.15 11.83 11.10
N ALA A 27 28.13 11.54 10.24
CA ALA A 27 27.86 11.15 8.87
C ALA A 27 27.11 9.80 8.81
N TYR A 28 27.51 8.84 9.64
CA TYR A 28 26.82 7.56 9.75
C TYR A 28 25.37 7.73 10.21
N GLU A 29 25.14 8.52 11.26
CA GLU A 29 23.80 8.80 11.76
C GLU A 29 22.92 9.46 10.68
N ALA A 30 23.41 10.51 10.03
CA ALA A 30 22.65 11.25 9.02
C ALA A 30 22.31 10.42 7.77
N LEU A 31 23.21 9.52 7.36
CA LEU A 31 23.10 8.78 6.09
C LEU A 31 22.55 7.36 6.25
N VAL A 32 22.61 6.78 7.45
CA VAL A 32 22.23 5.38 7.70
C VAL A 32 21.04 5.26 8.64
N THR A 33 21.02 5.96 9.77
CA THR A 33 19.94 5.83 10.77
C THR A 33 18.80 6.80 10.51
N ALA A 34 19.11 8.09 10.35
CA ALA A 34 18.13 9.16 10.17
C ALA A 34 17.13 8.95 9.00
N PRO A 35 17.48 8.29 7.86
CA PRO A 35 16.49 7.97 6.83
C PRO A 35 15.33 7.10 7.34
N GLY A 36 15.61 6.14 8.21
CA GLY A 36 14.59 5.29 8.83
C GLY A 36 13.72 6.09 9.79
N ASP A 37 14.35 6.86 10.68
CA ASP A 37 13.63 7.70 11.65
C ASP A 37 12.69 8.70 10.96
N ARG A 38 13.14 9.33 9.86
CA ARG A 38 12.29 10.24 9.07
C ARG A 38 11.13 9.51 8.40
N CYS A 39 11.36 8.29 7.90
CA CYS A 39 10.32 7.48 7.29
C CYS A 39 9.23 7.11 8.30
N GLU A 40 9.64 6.63 9.48
CA GLU A 40 8.72 6.23 10.54
C GLU A 40 7.98 7.43 11.14
N ALA A 41 8.64 8.59 11.24
CA ALA A 41 8.00 9.84 11.65
C ALA A 41 6.87 10.29 10.69
N GLU A 42 6.95 9.91 9.41
CA GLU A 42 5.89 10.12 8.41
C GLU A 42 4.77 9.06 8.49
N GLY A 43 4.83 8.12 9.44
CA GLY A 43 3.87 7.02 9.58
C GLY A 43 4.01 5.94 8.51
N LYS A 44 5.17 5.91 7.82
CA LYS A 44 5.53 4.88 6.84
C LYS A 44 6.35 3.78 7.51
N TRP A 45 6.56 2.70 6.77
CA TRP A 45 7.39 1.58 7.21
C TRP A 45 8.79 1.71 6.58
N TRP A 46 9.84 1.71 7.40
CA TRP A 46 11.23 1.64 6.92
C TRP A 46 11.68 0.19 6.70
N ASP A 47 12.07 -0.16 5.46
CA ASP A 47 12.72 -1.44 5.16
C ASP A 47 14.25 -1.29 5.25
N PRO A 48 14.90 -1.86 6.29
CA PRO A 48 16.35 -1.77 6.45
C PRO A 48 17.12 -2.56 5.38
N SER A 49 16.51 -3.58 4.76
CA SER A 49 17.17 -4.41 3.74
C SER A 49 17.25 -3.68 2.40
N GLY A 50 16.13 -3.11 1.96
CA GLY A 50 16.05 -2.31 0.74
C GLY A 50 16.53 -0.86 0.88
N ARG A 51 16.63 -0.35 2.12
CA ARG A 51 16.73 1.09 2.42
C ARG A 51 15.60 1.89 1.77
N VAL A 52 14.38 1.35 1.84
CA VAL A 52 13.20 1.93 1.21
C VAL A 52 12.19 2.33 2.27
N CYS A 53 11.61 3.51 2.10
CA CYS A 53 10.46 3.96 2.87
C CYS A 53 9.17 3.56 2.14
N ALA A 54 8.40 2.63 2.70
CA ALA A 54 7.21 2.06 2.08
C ALA A 54 5.93 2.49 2.81
N GLN A 55 4.84 2.65 2.06
CA GLN A 55 3.52 2.89 2.62
C GLN A 55 2.84 1.54 2.92
N PRO A 56 2.52 1.22 4.18
CA PRO A 56 1.70 0.04 4.47
C PRO A 56 0.27 0.27 3.94
N ILE A 57 -0.22 -0.67 3.13
CA ILE A 57 -1.59 -0.65 2.60
C ILE A 57 -2.35 -1.81 3.23
N ALA A 58 -3.56 -1.56 3.71
CA ALA A 58 -4.39 -2.61 4.29
C ALA A 58 -4.89 -3.56 3.18
N ILE A 59 -4.80 -4.88 3.40
CA ILE A 59 -5.28 -5.88 2.42
C ILE A 59 -6.78 -5.67 2.12
N ALA A 60 -7.56 -5.25 3.12
CA ALA A 60 -8.98 -4.89 2.96
C ALA A 60 -9.20 -3.74 1.97
N GLU A 61 -8.28 -2.78 1.90
CA GLU A 61 -8.36 -1.63 1.01
C GLU A 61 -8.13 -2.00 -0.46
N ILE A 62 -7.22 -2.96 -0.70
CA ILE A 62 -6.94 -3.53 -2.02
C ILE A 62 -8.06 -4.47 -2.45
N THR A 63 -8.46 -5.39 -1.57
CA THR A 63 -9.44 -6.45 -1.89
C THR A 63 -10.88 -5.98 -1.82
N LYS A 64 -11.13 -4.74 -1.37
CA LYS A 64 -12.46 -4.17 -1.09
C LYS A 64 -13.32 -5.05 -0.19
N ARG A 65 -12.65 -5.85 0.63
CA ARG A 65 -13.27 -6.85 1.48
C ARG A 65 -13.42 -6.29 2.89
N PRO A 66 -14.55 -6.51 3.57
CA PRO A 66 -14.69 -6.09 4.95
C PRO A 66 -13.57 -6.69 5.84
N PRO A 67 -12.95 -5.87 6.71
CA PRO A 67 -11.96 -6.38 7.66
C PRO A 67 -12.60 -7.42 8.59
N GLY A 68 -11.85 -8.47 8.94
CA GLY A 68 -12.28 -9.49 9.90
C GLY A 68 -13.14 -10.64 9.36
N VAL A 69 -13.64 -10.56 8.12
CA VAL A 69 -14.41 -11.66 7.52
C VAL A 69 -13.44 -12.71 6.94
N SER A 70 -13.82 -13.97 6.69
CA SER A 70 -13.00 -14.93 5.91
C SER A 70 -13.22 -14.85 4.39
N ARG A 71 -12.17 -15.11 3.58
CA ARG A 71 -12.26 -15.03 2.09
C ARG A 71 -13.50 -15.74 1.57
N LYS A 72 -13.75 -16.93 2.09
CA LYS A 72 -14.88 -17.78 1.75
C LYS A 72 -16.22 -17.07 1.98
N ASP A 73 -16.42 -16.48 3.16
CA ASP A 73 -17.70 -15.85 3.51
C ASP A 73 -17.99 -14.63 2.63
N ALA A 74 -16.96 -13.84 2.30
CA ALA A 74 -17.12 -12.72 1.38
C ALA A 74 -17.48 -13.18 -0.04
N SER A 75 -16.88 -14.29 -0.50
CA SER A 75 -17.22 -14.88 -1.80
C SER A 75 -18.65 -15.42 -1.83
N VAL A 76 -19.11 -16.05 -0.75
CA VAL A 76 -20.49 -16.55 -0.63
C VAL A 76 -21.50 -15.40 -0.65
N ALA A 77 -21.25 -14.33 0.11
CA ALA A 77 -22.12 -13.16 0.12
C ALA A 77 -22.22 -12.52 -1.27
N LYS A 78 -21.08 -12.39 -1.97
CA LYS A 78 -21.09 -11.85 -3.34
C LYS A 78 -21.81 -12.77 -4.32
N LEU A 79 -21.66 -14.08 -4.20
CA LEU A 79 -22.37 -15.04 -5.03
C LEU A 79 -23.89 -14.91 -4.88
N GLN A 80 -24.38 -14.76 -3.64
CA GLN A 80 -25.81 -14.56 -3.37
C GLN A 80 -26.34 -13.29 -4.03
N GLU A 81 -25.61 -12.18 -3.93
CA GLU A 81 -25.94 -10.93 -4.62
C GLU A 81 -26.05 -11.11 -6.14
N LEU A 82 -25.14 -11.88 -6.76
CA LEU A 82 -25.21 -12.16 -8.20
C LEU A 82 -26.47 -12.94 -8.57
N VAL A 83 -26.84 -13.97 -7.80
CA VAL A 83 -28.04 -14.77 -8.05
C VAL A 83 -29.31 -13.91 -7.99
N GLU A 84 -29.40 -13.00 -7.01
CA GLU A 84 -30.53 -12.07 -6.90
C GLU A 84 -30.64 -11.14 -8.12
N ILE A 85 -29.51 -10.62 -8.61
CA ILE A 85 -29.45 -9.80 -9.82
C ILE A 85 -29.90 -10.60 -11.05
N GLU A 86 -29.42 -11.83 -11.20
CA GLU A 86 -29.81 -12.71 -12.30
C GLU A 86 -31.31 -12.98 -12.31
N HIS A 87 -31.90 -13.25 -11.14
CA HIS A 87 -33.34 -13.44 -10.99
C HIS A 87 -34.12 -12.17 -11.39
N GLY A 88 -33.68 -11.00 -10.94
CA GLY A 88 -34.30 -9.72 -11.30
C GLY A 88 -34.23 -9.44 -12.81
N LEU A 89 -33.07 -9.70 -13.43
CA LEU A 89 -32.88 -9.53 -14.87
C LEU A 89 -33.75 -10.49 -15.68
N ALA A 90 -33.88 -11.74 -15.25
CA ALA A 90 -34.74 -12.73 -15.91
C ALA A 90 -36.22 -12.30 -15.86
N ALA A 91 -36.70 -11.81 -14.72
CA ALA A 91 -38.06 -11.30 -14.57
C ALA A 91 -38.31 -10.06 -15.44
N ALA A 92 -37.37 -9.09 -15.45
CA ALA A 92 -37.47 -7.91 -16.28
C ALA A 92 -37.47 -8.25 -17.78
N LYS A 93 -36.68 -9.24 -18.19
CA LYS A 93 -36.67 -9.75 -19.56
C LYS A 93 -38.01 -10.37 -19.94
N ALA A 94 -38.56 -11.25 -19.09
CA ALA A 94 -39.86 -11.88 -19.35
C ALA A 94 -40.99 -10.85 -19.48
N ALA A 95 -41.01 -9.81 -18.64
CA ALA A 95 -41.99 -8.73 -18.74
C ALA A 95 -41.87 -7.98 -20.07
N ARG A 96 -40.66 -7.61 -20.48
CA ARG A 96 -40.41 -6.95 -21.77
C ARG A 96 -40.83 -7.82 -22.96
N ASP A 97 -40.53 -9.10 -22.92
CA ASP A 97 -40.87 -10.04 -24.00
C ASP A 97 -42.40 -10.19 -24.11
N ALA A 98 -43.10 -10.27 -22.97
CA ALA A 98 -44.56 -10.28 -22.95
C ALA A 98 -45.17 -8.98 -23.49
N ASP A 99 -44.58 -7.82 -23.19
CA ASP A 99 -45.03 -6.52 -23.69
C ASP A 99 -44.84 -6.41 -25.20
N ALA A 100 -43.68 -6.84 -25.71
CA ALA A 100 -43.38 -6.88 -27.14
C ALA A 100 -44.38 -7.79 -27.88
N GLU A 101 -44.73 -8.94 -27.30
CA GLU A 101 -45.71 -9.84 -27.91
C GLU A 101 -47.11 -9.22 -27.94
N ARG A 102 -47.55 -8.57 -26.85
CA ARG A 102 -48.82 -7.83 -26.84
C ARG A 102 -48.86 -6.73 -27.91
N GLN A 103 -47.74 -6.03 -28.14
CA GLN A 103 -47.64 -5.02 -29.19
C GLN A 103 -47.71 -5.64 -30.59
N ARG A 104 -47.01 -6.76 -30.83
CA ARG A 104 -47.08 -7.49 -32.11
C ARG A 104 -48.49 -7.94 -32.46
N VAL A 105 -49.22 -8.50 -31.48
CA VAL A 105 -50.61 -8.94 -31.67
C VAL A 105 -51.53 -7.76 -32.00
N ARG A 106 -51.38 -6.61 -31.31
CA ARG A 106 -52.18 -5.40 -31.61
C ARG A 106 -51.93 -4.89 -33.04
N LEU A 107 -50.67 -4.76 -33.44
CA LEU A 107 -50.30 -4.29 -34.78
C LEU A 107 -50.77 -5.25 -35.89
N ALA A 108 -50.81 -6.56 -35.62
CA ALA A 108 -51.32 -7.54 -36.57
C ALA A 108 -52.86 -7.45 -36.74
N ALA A 109 -53.59 -7.07 -35.70
CA ALA A 109 -55.04 -6.88 -35.77
C ALA A 109 -55.47 -5.58 -36.46
N GLU A 110 -54.57 -4.60 -36.57
CA GLU A 110 -54.79 -3.32 -37.26
C GLU A 110 -54.50 -3.39 -38.78
N ARG A 111 -53.98 -4.51 -39.28
CA ARG A 111 -53.72 -4.78 -40.71
C ARG A 111 -54.83 -5.62 -41.32
#